data_AF-A0A1J4J8T4-F1
#
_entry.id   AF-A0A1J4J8T4-F1
#
_cell.length_a   1.000
_cell.length_b   1.000
_cell.length_c   1.000
_cell.angle_alpha   90.00
_cell.angle_beta   90.00
_cell.angle_gamma   90.00
#
_symmetry.space_group_name_H-M   'P 1'
#
loop_
_entity.id
_entity.type
_entity.pdbx_description
1 polymer ?
#
loop_
_entity_poly.entity_id
_entity_poly.type
_entity_poly.pdbx_seq_one_letter_code
_entity_poly.pdbx_strand_id
1 'polypeptide(L)'
;MEAKLRYRKELQSAGVKKKTTIGAKPKKADPKPPAEPINKIDITHSAPKEIPKAYGAPRIDFVQRNIDQAANQKSRAKVDKGPNRKERIVGRTHAPGEIPRYYTQRAYEMDSSKYESNEPQCPPGMRLLSEEEKEEAILDLTEQKLEIESTLGRAPLRIESPQLQRQQRMLEQQLKDIESSLEQLKKKYVFVPE
;
A
#
# COMPACT_ATOMS: atom_id res chain seq x y z
N MET A 1 37.14 -8.42 -14.33
CA MET A 1 36.04 -9.39 -14.45
C MET A 1 35.53 -9.92 -13.08
N GLU A 2 35.93 -9.34 -11.94
CA GLU A 2 35.53 -9.85 -10.61
C GLU A 2 34.34 -9.11 -9.96
N ALA A 3 34.03 -7.88 -10.38
CA ALA A 3 32.97 -7.07 -9.77
C ALA A 3 31.55 -7.63 -10.03
N LYS A 4 31.34 -8.28 -11.19
CA LYS A 4 30.03 -8.87 -11.55
C LYS A 4 29.66 -10.13 -10.76
N LEU A 5 30.62 -10.76 -10.07
CA LEU A 5 30.37 -11.97 -9.28
C LEU A 5 29.96 -11.69 -7.83
N ARG A 6 30.24 -10.50 -7.29
CA ARG A 6 29.84 -10.13 -5.91
C ARG A 6 28.35 -9.80 -5.81
N TYR A 7 27.79 -9.12 -6.81
CA TYR A 7 26.39 -8.68 -6.80
C TYR A 7 25.37 -9.84 -6.88
N ARG A 8 25.76 -10.97 -7.48
CA ARG A 8 24.89 -12.16 -7.56
C ARG A 8 24.80 -12.93 -6.24
N LYS A 9 25.79 -12.80 -5.35
CA LYS A 9 25.79 -13.46 -4.03
C LYS A 9 24.93 -12.72 -2.99
N GLU A 10 24.70 -11.42 -3.16
CA GLU A 10 23.86 -10.64 -2.24
C GLU A 10 22.36 -10.83 -2.48
N LEU A 11 21.95 -11.18 -3.70
CA LEU A 11 20.53 -11.41 -4.03
C LEU A 11 20.00 -12.81 -3.66
N GLN A 12 20.88 -13.77 -3.31
CA GLN A 12 20.47 -15.12 -2.90
C GLN A 12 20.35 -15.33 -1.38
N SER A 13 20.83 -14.39 -0.55
CA SER A 13 20.83 -14.54 0.92
C SER A 13 19.62 -13.89 1.62
N ALA A 14 18.78 -13.12 0.93
CA ALA A 14 17.55 -12.55 1.49
C ALA A 14 16.36 -13.53 1.39
N GLY A 15 16.54 -14.74 1.91
CA GLY A 15 15.51 -15.77 2.01
C GLY A 15 14.51 -15.46 3.12
N VAL A 16 13.33 -14.97 2.73
CA VAL A 16 12.12 -14.81 3.56
C VAL A 16 11.72 -16.17 4.18
N LYS A 17 11.98 -16.35 5.48
CA LYS A 17 11.44 -17.48 6.25
C LYS A 17 10.03 -17.15 6.75
N LYS A 18 9.01 -17.64 6.05
CA LYS A 18 7.66 -17.83 6.62
C LYS A 18 7.75 -18.93 7.70
N LYS A 19 7.37 -18.61 8.94
CA LYS A 19 7.08 -19.60 9.99
C LYS A 19 5.58 -19.57 10.30
N THR A 20 4.88 -20.57 9.79
CA THR A 20 3.60 -21.07 10.29
C THR A 20 3.85 -22.26 11.21
N THR A 21 3.36 -22.24 12.45
CA THR A 21 2.97 -23.39 13.31
C THR A 21 2.33 -22.81 14.58
N ILE A 22 1.02 -22.98 14.82
CA ILE A 22 0.39 -24.09 15.54
C ILE A 22 1.00 -24.30 16.93
N GLY A 23 0.20 -24.07 17.98
CA GLY A 23 0.62 -24.34 19.36
C GLY A 23 -0.38 -23.86 20.41
N ALA A 24 -1.58 -24.45 20.42
CA ALA A 24 -2.43 -24.43 21.61
C ALA A 24 -1.70 -25.14 22.77
N LYS A 25 -1.67 -24.53 23.95
CA LYS A 25 -1.26 -25.21 25.19
C LYS A 25 -2.43 -25.36 26.15
N PRO A 26 -2.57 -26.53 26.81
CA PRO A 26 -3.66 -26.87 27.70
C PRO A 26 -3.50 -26.23 29.08
N LYS A 27 -4.62 -25.80 29.68
CA LYS A 27 -4.69 -25.46 31.10
C LYS A 27 -4.63 -26.76 31.92
N LYS A 28 -3.59 -26.89 32.76
CA LYS A 28 -3.49 -27.94 33.78
C LYS A 28 -4.58 -27.71 34.83
N ALA A 29 -5.29 -28.78 35.18
CA ALA A 29 -6.18 -28.84 36.33
C ALA A 29 -5.35 -29.15 37.58
N ASP A 30 -5.49 -28.33 38.62
CA ASP A 30 -4.95 -28.64 39.94
C ASP A 30 -5.83 -29.70 40.63
N PRO A 31 -5.25 -30.62 41.42
CA PRO A 31 -5.95 -31.72 42.05
C PRO A 31 -6.82 -31.26 43.24
N LYS A 32 -8.02 -31.83 43.32
CA LYS A 32 -8.96 -31.67 44.44
C LYS A 32 -8.33 -32.20 45.76
N PRO A 33 -8.30 -31.44 46.86
CA PRO A 33 -8.01 -32.00 48.18
C PRO A 33 -9.18 -32.85 48.71
N PRO A 34 -8.90 -33.88 49.55
CA PRO A 34 -9.91 -34.84 50.02
C PRO A 34 -10.91 -34.22 50.99
N ALA A 35 -12.13 -34.75 51.00
CA ALA A 35 -13.21 -34.31 51.88
C ALA A 35 -12.92 -34.67 53.34
N GLU A 36 -12.94 -33.67 54.22
CA GLU A 36 -12.95 -33.86 55.67
C GLU A 36 -14.34 -34.33 56.16
N PRO A 37 -14.42 -35.15 57.23
CA PRO A 37 -15.68 -35.65 57.74
C PRO A 37 -16.50 -34.54 58.42
N ILE A 38 -17.75 -34.44 58.03
CA ILE A 38 -18.74 -33.50 58.57
C ILE A 38 -19.02 -33.86 60.03
N ASN A 39 -18.65 -32.97 60.97
CA ASN A 39 -19.11 -33.04 62.35
C ASN A 39 -20.63 -32.85 62.38
N LYS A 40 -21.37 -33.85 62.88
CA LYS A 40 -22.80 -33.74 63.16
C LYS A 40 -22.96 -32.80 64.35
N ILE A 41 -23.43 -31.58 64.10
CA ILE A 41 -23.83 -30.64 65.15
C ILE A 41 -25.29 -30.95 65.46
N ASP A 42 -25.58 -31.22 66.73
CA ASP A 42 -26.92 -31.49 67.25
C ASP A 42 -27.84 -30.27 67.04
N ILE A 43 -28.93 -30.44 66.30
CA ILE A 43 -29.88 -29.37 65.91
C ILE A 43 -30.90 -29.07 67.03
N THR A 44 -30.67 -29.53 68.26
CA THR A 44 -31.66 -29.42 69.35
C THR A 44 -31.65 -28.10 70.12
N HIS A 45 -30.88 -27.10 69.68
CA HIS A 45 -30.97 -25.74 70.23
C HIS A 45 -31.60 -24.76 69.23
N SER A 46 -32.87 -24.52 69.50
CA SER A 46 -33.81 -23.55 68.93
C SER A 46 -33.19 -22.25 68.41
N ALA A 47 -33.32 -22.00 67.11
CA ALA A 47 -33.25 -20.65 66.57
C ALA A 47 -34.48 -19.85 67.02
N PRO A 48 -34.35 -18.58 67.46
CA PRO A 48 -35.48 -17.75 67.84
C PRO A 48 -36.42 -17.55 66.65
N LYS A 49 -37.72 -17.77 66.85
CA LYS A 49 -38.77 -17.70 65.82
C LYS A 49 -39.10 -16.27 65.34
N GLU A 50 -38.48 -15.24 65.90
CA GLU A 50 -38.74 -13.86 65.52
C GLU A 50 -37.43 -13.09 65.35
N ILE A 51 -37.26 -12.52 64.15
CA ILE A 51 -36.07 -11.76 63.76
C ILE A 51 -36.37 -10.27 64.01
N PRO A 52 -35.54 -9.53 64.77
CA PRO A 52 -35.77 -8.11 65.02
C PRO A 52 -35.65 -7.29 63.73
N LYS A 53 -36.67 -6.48 63.44
CA LYS A 53 -36.72 -5.51 62.33
C LYS A 53 -35.85 -4.29 62.68
N ALA A 54 -34.54 -4.41 62.51
CA ALA A 54 -33.61 -3.31 62.73
C ALA A 54 -32.87 -2.97 61.42
N TYR A 55 -33.14 -1.78 60.91
CA TYR A 55 -32.40 -1.01 59.88
C TYR A 55 -32.54 -1.39 58.39
N GLY A 56 -33.28 -0.55 57.66
CA GLY A 56 -32.78 0.15 56.46
C GLY A 56 -32.92 -0.47 55.07
N ALA A 57 -32.94 -1.80 54.93
CA ALA A 57 -33.24 -2.47 53.65
C ALA A 57 -33.69 -3.92 53.93
N PRO A 58 -34.63 -4.50 53.15
CA PRO A 58 -35.00 -5.90 53.35
C PRO A 58 -33.77 -6.78 53.13
N ARG A 59 -33.40 -7.54 54.16
CA ARG A 59 -32.36 -8.57 54.08
C ARG A 59 -32.78 -9.54 52.98
N ILE A 60 -31.96 -9.62 51.92
CA ILE A 60 -32.25 -10.43 50.73
C ILE A 60 -32.45 -11.88 51.16
N ASP A 61 -33.63 -12.44 50.90
CA ASP A 61 -33.88 -13.87 51.07
C ASP A 61 -33.21 -14.62 49.91
N PHE A 62 -32.07 -15.24 50.20
CA PHE A 62 -31.31 -15.99 49.21
C PHE A 62 -32.06 -17.21 48.69
N VAL A 63 -32.99 -17.77 49.48
CA VAL A 63 -33.78 -18.93 49.05
C VAL A 63 -34.78 -18.50 47.99
N GLN A 64 -35.57 -17.46 48.26
CA GLN A 64 -36.52 -16.91 47.28
C GLN A 64 -35.81 -16.40 46.03
N ARG A 65 -34.70 -15.67 46.20
CA ARG A 65 -33.90 -15.16 45.07
C ARG A 65 -33.36 -16.28 44.19
N ASN A 66 -32.93 -17.40 44.75
CA ASN A 66 -32.44 -18.54 43.98
C ASN A 66 -33.57 -19.24 43.20
N ILE A 67 -34.75 -19.36 43.80
CA ILE A 67 -35.95 -19.91 43.14
C ILE A 67 -36.31 -19.05 41.93
N ASP A 68 -36.38 -17.73 42.11
CA ASP A 68 -36.69 -16.79 41.04
C ASP A 68 -35.61 -16.77 39.96
N GLN A 69 -34.33 -16.86 40.35
CA GLN A 69 -33.22 -16.90 39.41
C GLN A 69 -33.23 -18.18 38.57
N ALA A 70 -33.53 -19.34 39.18
CA ALA A 70 -33.64 -20.60 38.45
C ALA A 70 -34.84 -20.61 37.50
N ALA A 71 -35.99 -20.09 37.93
CA ALA A 71 -37.19 -19.99 37.09
C ALA A 71 -36.98 -19.06 35.88
N ASN A 72 -36.24 -17.96 36.06
CA ASN A 72 -35.98 -16.99 35.00
C ASN A 72 -34.76 -17.32 34.11
N GLN A 73 -33.96 -18.33 34.47
CA GLN A 73 -32.84 -18.77 33.64
C GLN A 73 -33.34 -19.53 32.40
N LYS A 74 -33.38 -18.83 31.26
CA LYS A 74 -33.64 -19.45 29.95
C LYS A 74 -32.50 -20.43 29.62
N SER A 75 -32.83 -21.69 29.32
CA SER A 75 -31.84 -22.69 28.93
C SER A 75 -31.12 -22.28 27.64
N ARG A 76 -29.81 -22.07 27.72
CA ARG A 76 -28.95 -21.74 26.55
C ARG A 76 -28.89 -22.87 25.50
N ALA A 77 -29.37 -24.07 25.84
CA ALA A 77 -29.34 -25.25 24.98
C ALA A 77 -30.33 -25.26 23.80
N LYS A 78 -31.24 -24.27 23.71
CA LYS A 78 -32.21 -24.17 22.59
C LYS A 78 -32.07 -22.91 21.74
N VAL A 79 -30.88 -22.34 21.67
CA VAL A 79 -30.56 -21.26 20.71
C VAL A 79 -29.42 -21.78 19.84
N ASP A 80 -29.56 -21.59 18.53
CA ASP A 80 -28.63 -21.97 17.45
C ASP A 80 -28.85 -23.35 16.78
N LYS A 81 -30.07 -23.60 16.28
CA LYS A 81 -30.14 -24.05 14.88
C LYS A 81 -29.73 -22.85 14.02
N GLY A 82 -28.42 -22.68 13.81
CA GLY A 82 -27.91 -21.67 12.90
C GLY A 82 -28.56 -21.79 11.53
N PRO A 83 -28.61 -20.71 10.73
CA PRO A 83 -29.31 -20.70 9.45
C PRO A 83 -28.84 -21.87 8.60
N ASN A 84 -29.82 -22.57 8.03
CA ASN A 84 -29.60 -23.77 7.23
C ASN A 84 -28.57 -23.42 6.14
N ARG A 85 -27.68 -24.34 5.75
CA ARG A 85 -26.58 -24.02 4.80
C ARG A 85 -27.08 -23.34 3.50
N LYS A 86 -28.34 -23.60 3.13
CA LYS A 86 -29.08 -22.96 2.02
C LYS A 86 -29.42 -21.48 2.28
N GLU A 87 -29.81 -21.10 3.49
CA GLU A 87 -30.12 -19.70 3.86
C GLU A 87 -28.87 -18.82 3.83
N ARG A 88 -27.69 -19.37 4.17
CA ARG A 88 -26.40 -18.67 4.02
C ARG A 88 -26.04 -18.37 2.56
N ILE A 89 -26.62 -19.10 1.60
CA ILE A 89 -26.41 -18.87 0.16
C ILE A 89 -27.37 -17.79 -0.36
N VAL A 90 -28.59 -17.72 0.19
CA VAL A 90 -29.61 -16.72 -0.18
C VAL A 90 -29.31 -15.35 0.44
N GLY A 91 -28.69 -15.31 1.62
CA GLY A 91 -28.28 -14.06 2.30
C GLY A 91 -26.91 -13.50 1.86
N ARG A 92 -26.45 -13.77 0.64
CA ARG A 92 -25.20 -13.17 0.15
C ARG A 92 -25.45 -11.68 -0.10
N THR A 93 -24.59 -10.84 0.46
CA THR A 93 -24.64 -9.37 0.33
C THR A 93 -24.38 -8.85 -1.09
N HIS A 94 -24.05 -9.75 -2.03
CA HIS A 94 -23.72 -9.41 -3.41
C HIS A 94 -24.61 -10.18 -4.36
N ALA A 95 -25.17 -9.47 -5.33
CA ALA A 95 -25.96 -10.07 -6.40
C ALA A 95 -25.05 -10.94 -7.31
N PRO A 96 -25.57 -12.03 -7.89
CA PRO A 96 -24.82 -12.78 -8.88
C PRO A 96 -24.46 -11.87 -10.07
N GLY A 97 -23.18 -11.79 -10.41
CA GLY A 97 -22.65 -10.90 -11.45
C GLY A 97 -22.17 -9.53 -10.93
N GLU A 98 -22.37 -9.22 -9.65
CA GLU A 98 -21.82 -8.01 -9.05
C GLU A 98 -20.29 -8.10 -8.91
N ILE A 99 -19.60 -7.08 -9.39
CA ILE A 99 -18.14 -7.00 -9.29
C ILE A 99 -17.77 -6.67 -7.83
N PRO A 100 -16.87 -7.44 -7.19
CA PRO A 100 -16.41 -7.13 -5.84
C PRO A 100 -15.84 -5.72 -5.71
N ARG A 101 -16.16 -5.04 -4.60
CA ARG A 101 -15.72 -3.65 -4.31
C ARG A 101 -14.22 -3.40 -4.46
N TYR A 102 -13.39 -4.40 -4.20
CA TYR A 102 -11.94 -4.24 -4.32
C TYR A 102 -11.48 -4.06 -5.78
N TYR A 103 -12.21 -4.60 -6.76
CA TYR A 103 -11.88 -4.41 -8.18
C TYR A 103 -12.19 -2.99 -8.61
N THR A 104 -13.34 -2.45 -8.20
CA THR A 104 -13.71 -1.05 -8.50
C THR A 104 -12.76 -0.08 -7.82
N GLN A 105 -12.38 -0.36 -6.57
CA GLN A 105 -11.41 0.46 -5.84
C GLN A 105 -10.02 0.41 -6.50
N ARG A 106 -9.56 -0.76 -6.91
CA ARG A 106 -8.28 -0.91 -7.63
C ARG A 106 -8.29 -0.20 -8.99
N ALA A 107 -9.39 -0.24 -9.72
CA ALA A 107 -9.52 0.49 -10.99
C ALA A 107 -9.40 2.01 -10.76
N TYR A 108 -10.10 2.52 -9.74
CA TYR A 108 -10.01 3.92 -9.33
C TYR A 108 -8.60 4.33 -8.93
N GLU A 109 -7.90 3.54 -8.10
CA GLU A 109 -6.51 3.79 -7.69
C GLU A 109 -5.54 3.83 -8.90
N MET A 110 -5.74 2.93 -9.86
CA MET A 110 -4.91 2.90 -11.07
C MET A 110 -5.17 4.11 -11.96
N ASP A 111 -6.43 4.53 -12.09
CA ASP A 111 -6.76 5.69 -12.91
C ASP A 111 -6.33 7.01 -12.23
N SER A 112 -6.52 7.15 -10.92
CA SER A 112 -6.03 8.32 -10.17
C SER A 112 -4.50 8.46 -10.27
N SER A 113 -3.76 7.36 -10.17
CA SER A 113 -2.29 7.38 -10.32
C SER A 113 -1.84 7.82 -11.72
N LYS A 114 -2.60 7.50 -12.78
CA LYS A 114 -2.28 7.97 -14.14
C LYS A 114 -2.51 9.48 -14.30
N TYR A 115 -3.55 10.04 -13.68
CA TYR A 115 -3.83 11.47 -13.76
C TYR A 115 -2.76 12.30 -13.06
N GLU A 116 -2.31 11.87 -11.87
CA GLU A 116 -1.25 12.54 -11.12
C GLU A 116 0.14 12.40 -11.78
N SER A 117 0.37 11.34 -12.56
CA SER A 117 1.66 11.08 -13.22
C SER A 117 1.84 11.75 -14.60
N ASN A 118 0.84 12.52 -15.07
CA ASN A 118 0.94 13.19 -16.37
C ASN A 118 1.78 14.47 -16.33
N GLU A 119 2.13 14.95 -15.14
CA GLU A 119 3.14 16.01 -15.01
C GLU A 119 4.52 15.38 -15.20
N PRO A 120 5.34 15.89 -16.13
CA PRO A 120 6.65 15.33 -16.42
C PRO A 120 7.50 15.41 -15.15
N GLN A 121 7.83 14.26 -14.56
CA GLN A 121 8.66 14.22 -13.38
C GLN A 121 10.07 14.69 -13.73
N CYS A 122 10.37 15.95 -13.37
CA CYS A 122 11.65 16.57 -13.66
C CYS A 122 12.75 15.91 -12.81
N PRO A 123 13.85 15.43 -13.42
CA PRO A 123 14.99 14.93 -12.66
C PRO A 123 15.56 15.99 -11.70
N PRO A 124 16.17 15.58 -10.57
CA PRO A 124 16.74 16.53 -9.61
C PRO A 124 17.87 17.34 -10.26
N GLY A 125 17.88 18.66 -10.03
CA GLY A 125 18.87 19.58 -10.60
C GLY A 125 18.65 19.94 -12.08
N MET A 126 17.48 19.59 -12.63
CA MET A 126 17.07 20.04 -13.96
C MET A 126 15.76 20.83 -13.86
N ARG A 127 15.55 21.71 -14.84
CA ARG A 127 14.33 22.49 -15.04
C ARG A 127 13.73 22.16 -16.40
N LEU A 128 12.40 22.17 -16.49
CA LEU A 128 11.70 22.11 -17.76
C LEU A 128 11.82 23.46 -18.48
N LEU A 129 12.25 23.43 -19.74
CA LEU A 129 12.32 24.61 -20.60
C LEU A 129 10.90 25.13 -20.88
N SER A 130 10.68 26.45 -20.75
CA SER A 130 9.38 27.04 -21.08
C SER A 130 9.13 27.03 -22.60
N GLU A 131 7.87 27.14 -23.02
CA GLU A 131 7.54 27.15 -24.45
C GLU A 131 8.12 28.40 -25.16
N GLU A 132 8.13 29.54 -24.48
CA GLU A 132 8.72 30.79 -24.99
C GLU A 132 10.23 30.67 -25.20
N GLU A 133 10.97 30.22 -24.18
CA GLU A 133 12.43 30.01 -24.27
C GLU A 133 12.80 29.00 -25.36
N LYS A 134 11.93 28.01 -25.58
CA LYS A 134 12.08 26.99 -26.60
C LYS A 134 11.91 27.55 -28.00
N GLU A 135 10.90 28.40 -28.21
CA GLU A 135 10.67 29.06 -29.49
C GLU A 135 11.83 29.98 -29.85
N GLU A 136 12.30 30.79 -28.89
CA GLU A 136 13.49 31.63 -29.06
C GLU A 136 14.72 30.80 -29.44
N ALA A 137 14.99 29.71 -28.71
CA ALA A 137 16.12 28.83 -29.02
C ALA A 137 16.03 28.17 -30.40
N ILE A 138 14.81 27.83 -30.85
CA ILE A 138 14.60 27.28 -32.20
C ILE A 138 14.91 28.35 -33.25
N LEU A 139 14.45 29.59 -33.06
CA LEU A 139 14.72 30.69 -33.99
C LEU A 139 16.23 30.92 -34.13
N ASP A 140 16.94 31.10 -33.01
CA ASP A 140 18.39 31.32 -33.00
C ASP A 140 19.15 30.21 -33.72
N LEU A 141 18.82 28.94 -33.44
CA LEU A 141 19.47 27.79 -34.08
C LEU A 141 19.15 27.69 -35.57
N THR A 142 17.94 28.09 -35.99
CA THR A 142 17.58 28.11 -37.41
C THR A 142 18.31 29.21 -38.18
N GLU A 143 18.50 30.39 -37.58
CA GLU A 143 19.29 31.47 -38.17
C GLU A 143 20.75 31.04 -38.34
N GLN A 144 21.37 30.49 -37.29
CA GLN A 144 22.73 29.97 -37.35
C GLN A 144 22.90 28.87 -38.40
N LYS A 145 21.90 27.98 -38.53
CA LYS A 145 21.90 26.95 -39.58
C LYS A 145 21.95 27.57 -40.98
N LEU A 146 21.08 28.56 -41.25
CA LEU A 146 21.02 29.23 -42.55
C LEU A 146 22.33 29.96 -42.86
N GLU A 147 22.95 30.59 -41.87
CA GLU A 147 24.25 31.22 -42.01
C GLU A 147 25.32 30.20 -42.43
N ILE A 148 25.44 29.08 -41.70
CA ILE A 148 26.42 28.03 -42.00
C ILE A 148 26.16 27.42 -43.38
N GLU A 149 24.91 27.12 -43.73
CA GLU A 149 24.54 26.61 -45.06
C GLU A 149 24.93 27.60 -46.17
N SER A 150 24.71 28.90 -45.95
CA SER A 150 25.13 29.94 -46.90
C SER A 150 26.66 30.00 -47.06
N THR A 151 27.42 29.80 -45.98
CA THR A 151 28.88 29.78 -46.04
C THR A 151 29.40 28.54 -46.75
N LEU A 152 28.81 27.36 -46.50
CA LEU A 152 29.13 26.12 -47.21
C LEU A 152 28.76 26.23 -48.69
N GLY A 153 27.63 26.86 -49.03
CA GLY A 153 27.21 27.10 -50.41
C GLY A 153 28.14 28.05 -51.18
N ARG A 154 28.86 28.94 -50.48
CA ARG A 154 29.88 29.82 -51.07
C ARG A 154 31.25 29.15 -51.21
N ALA A 155 31.46 27.96 -50.62
CA ALA A 155 32.72 27.25 -50.73
C ALA A 155 32.99 26.80 -52.18
N PRO A 156 34.26 26.76 -52.63
CA PRO A 156 34.58 26.29 -53.97
C PRO A 156 34.29 24.79 -54.13
N LEU A 157 33.83 24.37 -55.31
CA LEU A 157 33.47 22.98 -55.61
C LEU A 157 34.63 21.99 -55.43
N ARG A 158 35.87 22.45 -55.64
CA ARG A 158 37.09 21.65 -55.47
C ARG A 158 38.02 22.35 -54.50
N ILE A 159 38.29 21.68 -53.37
CA ILE A 159 39.16 22.20 -52.31
C ILE A 159 40.47 21.42 -52.29
N GLU A 160 41.54 22.07 -52.73
CA GLU A 160 42.88 21.50 -52.75
C GLU A 160 43.69 21.83 -51.50
N SER A 161 43.43 23.00 -50.88
CA SER A 161 44.13 23.44 -49.68
C SER A 161 43.67 22.66 -48.44
N PRO A 162 44.59 22.08 -47.65
CA PRO A 162 44.24 21.34 -46.43
C PRO A 162 43.59 22.23 -45.38
N GLN A 163 43.89 23.53 -45.38
CA GLN A 163 43.27 24.49 -44.45
C GLN A 163 41.79 24.68 -44.74
N LEU A 164 41.42 24.83 -46.02
CA LEU A 164 40.03 24.95 -46.45
C LEU A 164 39.26 23.65 -46.19
N GLN A 165 39.88 22.49 -46.37
CA GLN A 165 39.25 21.20 -46.02
C GLN A 165 38.93 21.10 -44.52
N ARG A 166 39.82 21.60 -43.65
CA ARG A 166 39.56 21.64 -42.20
C ARG A 166 38.41 22.58 -41.86
N GLN A 167 38.37 23.75 -42.48
CA GLN A 167 37.28 24.72 -42.30
C GLN A 167 35.93 24.15 -42.74
N GLN A 168 35.87 23.52 -43.92
CA GLN A 168 34.65 22.85 -44.39
C GLN A 168 34.18 21.78 -43.40
N ARG A 169 35.08 20.89 -42.96
CA ARG A 169 34.72 19.84 -41.98
C ARG A 169 34.22 20.41 -40.65
N MET A 170 34.80 21.53 -40.21
CA MET A 170 34.35 22.21 -39.00
C MET A 170 32.93 22.76 -39.17
N LEU A 171 32.64 23.43 -40.29
CA LEU A 171 31.30 23.94 -40.60
C LEU A 171 30.27 22.81 -40.73
N GLU A 172 30.63 21.70 -41.39
CA GLU A 172 29.77 20.52 -41.49
C GLU A 172 29.51 19.87 -40.13
N GLN A 173 30.51 19.85 -39.24
CA GLN A 173 30.32 19.34 -37.88
C GLN A 173 29.38 20.25 -37.08
N GLN A 174 29.58 21.57 -37.14
CA GLN A 174 28.69 22.54 -36.50
C GLN A 174 27.26 22.41 -37.00
N LEU A 175 27.07 22.22 -38.31
CA LEU A 175 25.75 22.00 -38.90
C LEU A 175 25.07 20.76 -38.30
N LYS A 176 25.80 19.64 -38.20
CA LYS A 176 25.27 18.41 -37.56
C LYS A 176 24.91 18.61 -36.09
N ASP A 177 25.73 19.34 -35.35
CA ASP A 177 25.50 19.61 -33.93
C ASP A 177 24.23 20.46 -33.74
N ILE A 178 24.03 21.47 -34.60
CA ILE A 178 22.82 22.31 -34.62
C ILE A 178 21.59 21.48 -34.99
N GLU A 179 21.67 20.61 -36.01
CA GLU A 179 20.56 19.74 -36.40
C GLU A 179 20.15 18.79 -35.27
N SER A 180 21.13 18.23 -34.56
CA SER A 180 20.87 17.39 -33.39
C SER A 180 20.21 18.16 -32.25
N SER A 181 20.59 19.42 -32.05
CA SER A 181 19.99 20.30 -31.04
C SER A 181 18.55 20.67 -31.40
N LEU A 182 18.28 21.01 -32.67
CA LEU A 182 16.93 21.25 -33.17
C LEU A 182 16.04 19.99 -33.04
N GLU A 183 16.57 18.79 -33.27
CA GLU A 183 15.83 17.55 -33.05
C GLU A 183 15.47 17.32 -31.58
N GLN A 184 16.37 17.67 -30.65
CA GLN A 184 16.08 17.62 -29.22
C GLN A 184 15.00 18.63 -28.83
N LEU A 185 15.06 19.85 -29.36
CA LEU A 185 14.06 20.88 -29.12
C LEU A 185 12.69 20.51 -29.72
N LYS A 186 12.61 19.72 -30.79
CA LYS A 186 11.32 19.24 -31.31
C LYS A 186 10.54 18.33 -30.34
N LYS A 187 11.19 17.77 -29.31
CA LYS A 187 10.52 16.91 -28.31
C LYS A 187 9.51 17.72 -27.48
N LYS A 188 8.46 17.05 -26.96
CA LYS A 188 7.42 17.70 -26.15
C LYS A 188 8.00 18.38 -24.91
N TYR A 189 8.88 17.68 -24.19
CA TYR A 189 9.53 18.15 -22.97
C TYR A 189 11.04 18.20 -23.17
N VAL A 190 11.65 19.32 -22.80
CA VAL A 190 13.10 19.54 -22.85
C VAL A 190 13.55 19.94 -21.46
N PHE A 191 14.56 19.25 -20.94
CA PHE A 191 15.12 19.51 -19.62
C PHE A 191 16.48 20.18 -19.76
N VAL A 192 16.71 21.23 -18.98
CA VAL A 192 17.96 22.00 -18.96
C VAL A 192 18.51 22.00 -17.53
N PRO A 193 19.83 21.88 -17.32
CA PRO A 193 20.41 22.00 -16.00
C PRO A 193 20.14 23.40 -15.40
N GLU A 194 19.84 23.45 -14.10
CA GLU A 194 19.81 24.72 -13.33
C GLU A 194 21.22 25.22 -12.97
#